data_AF-A0A6C0C0G8-F1
#
_entry.id   AF-A0A6C0C0G8-F1
#
_cell.length_a   1.000
_cell.length_b   1.000
_cell.length_c   1.000
_cell.angle_alpha   90.00
_cell.angle_beta   90.00
_cell.angle_gamma   90.00
#
_symmetry.space_group_name_H-M   'P 1'
#
loop_
_entity.id
_entity.type
_entity.pdbx_description
1 polymer ?
#
loop_
_entity_poly.entity_id
_entity_poly.type
_entity_poly.pdbx_seq_one_letter_code
_entity_poly.pdbx_strand_id
1 'polypeptide(L)'
;MKYESEIWGPHFWFFFHTIAYNYPVTPNEVVKRKYYDLIMNMPLFIPDVEIGKKFSALLDKYPVTPYLGNNKDFQKWMHFIHNYINKNIGKPQISRREAYELYKEKYANKTTLKTYMIHLKKHYVYLFYIFVGILTIYMIKL
;
A
#
# COMPACT_ATOMS: atom_id res chain seq x y z
N MET A 1 -11.83 -2.92 -24.73
CA MET A 1 -10.87 -2.08 -23.98
C MET A 1 -9.92 -3.01 -23.24
N LYS A 2 -8.61 -2.83 -23.33
CA LYS A 2 -7.63 -3.63 -22.58
C LYS A 2 -7.24 -2.85 -21.32
N TYR A 3 -7.44 -3.42 -20.14
CA TYR A 3 -7.14 -2.76 -18.87
C TYR A 3 -5.68 -3.01 -18.47
N GLU A 4 -4.85 -1.97 -18.52
CA GLU A 4 -3.43 -2.04 -18.16
C GLU A 4 -3.24 -2.43 -16.69
N SER A 5 -2.47 -3.50 -16.45
CA SER A 5 -2.27 -4.10 -15.13
C SER A 5 -1.51 -3.19 -14.16
N GLU A 6 -0.72 -2.28 -14.71
CA GLU A 6 0.06 -1.28 -14.02
C GLU A 6 -0.83 -0.25 -13.32
N ILE A 7 -2.05 -0.04 -13.84
CA ILE A 7 -3.02 0.90 -13.29
C ILE A 7 -3.81 0.24 -12.16
N TRP A 8 -4.54 -0.85 -12.45
CA TRP A 8 -5.45 -1.46 -11.46
C TRP A 8 -4.74 -2.37 -10.45
N GLY A 9 -3.63 -2.99 -10.83
CA GLY A 9 -2.91 -3.96 -10.00
C GLY A 9 -2.46 -3.40 -8.65
N PRO A 10 -1.80 -2.22 -8.59
CA PRO A 10 -1.41 -1.60 -7.32
C PRO A 10 -2.58 -1.33 -6.37
N HIS A 11 -3.77 -1.01 -6.89
CA HIS A 11 -4.97 -0.79 -6.08
C HIS A 11 -5.50 -2.09 -5.49
N PHE A 12 -5.52 -3.18 -6.26
CA PHE A 12 -5.91 -4.50 -5.78
C PHE A 12 -4.94 -5.00 -4.70
N TRP A 13 -3.63 -4.86 -4.93
CA TRP A 13 -2.63 -5.24 -3.94
C TRP A 13 -2.74 -4.43 -2.66
N PHE A 14 -2.93 -3.11 -2.78
CA PHE A 14 -3.17 -2.26 -1.62
C PHE A 14 -4.36 -2.78 -0.80
N PHE A 15 -5.50 -3.02 -1.44
CA PHE A 15 -6.70 -3.56 -0.80
C PHE A 15 -6.44 -4.92 -0.13
N PHE A 16 -5.78 -5.85 -0.81
CA PHE A 16 -5.45 -7.16 -0.24
C PHE A 16 -4.52 -7.10 0.96
N HIS A 17 -3.50 -6.23 0.92
CA HIS A 17 -2.64 -6.00 2.07
C HIS A 17 -3.42 -5.40 3.23
N THR A 18 -4.30 -4.41 2.98
CA THR A 18 -5.20 -3.87 4.01
C THR A 18 -6.05 -4.96 4.64
N ILE A 19 -6.65 -5.85 3.86
CA ILE A 19 -7.44 -6.98 4.36
C ILE A 19 -6.57 -7.91 5.22
N ALA A 20 -5.37 -8.26 4.75
CA ALA A 20 -4.47 -9.16 5.48
C ALA A 20 -3.99 -8.54 6.81
N TYR A 21 -3.66 -7.25 6.82
CA TYR A 21 -3.25 -6.54 8.03
C TYR A 21 -4.38 -6.41 9.06
N ASN A 22 -5.64 -6.33 8.61
CA ASN A 22 -6.82 -6.21 9.48
C ASN A 22 -7.50 -7.56 9.79
N TYR A 23 -6.95 -8.68 9.32
CA TYR A 23 -7.49 -10.00 9.66
C TYR A 23 -7.44 -10.23 11.18
N PRO A 24 -8.42 -10.93 11.78
CA PRO A 24 -8.40 -11.18 13.22
C PRO A 24 -7.22 -12.05 13.66
N VAL A 25 -6.74 -11.82 14.89
CA VAL A 25 -5.74 -12.69 15.52
C VAL A 25 -6.33 -14.08 15.78
N THR A 26 -7.62 -14.15 16.15
CA THR A 26 -8.37 -15.38 16.45
C THR A 26 -9.68 -15.42 15.65
N PRO A 27 -9.64 -15.74 14.35
CA PRO A 27 -10.83 -15.80 13.51
C PRO A 27 -11.68 -17.05 13.81
N ASN A 28 -13.01 -16.89 13.81
CA ASN A 28 -13.92 -18.03 13.83
C ASN A 28 -14.11 -18.63 12.42
N GLU A 29 -14.75 -19.80 12.33
CA GLU A 29 -14.93 -20.52 11.06
C GLU A 29 -15.70 -19.72 10.00
N VAL A 30 -16.67 -18.90 10.41
CA VAL A 30 -17.41 -18.03 9.48
C VAL A 30 -16.49 -16.96 8.88
N VAL A 31 -15.64 -16.34 9.70
CA VAL A 31 -14.65 -15.35 9.23
C VAL A 31 -13.63 -16.02 8.30
N LYS A 32 -13.10 -17.19 8.66
CA LYS A 32 -12.19 -17.96 7.79
C LYS A 32 -12.82 -18.24 6.44
N ARG A 33 -14.07 -18.72 6.43
CA ARG A 33 -14.81 -19.01 5.20
C ARG A 33 -14.98 -17.78 4.32
N LYS A 34 -15.41 -16.64 4.88
CA LYS A 34 -15.57 -15.39 4.13
C LYS A 34 -14.27 -14.90 3.49
N TYR A 35 -13.15 -15.01 4.20
CA TYR A 35 -11.84 -14.61 3.67
C TYR A 35 -11.32 -15.60 2.63
N TYR A 36 -11.54 -16.89 2.84
CA TYR A 36 -11.27 -17.91 1.82
C TYR A 36 -12.06 -17.61 0.53
N ASP A 37 -13.37 -17.40 0.63
CA ASP A 37 -14.23 -17.14 -0.52
C ASP A 37 -13.82 -15.85 -1.24
N LEU A 38 -13.46 -14.80 -0.49
CA LEU A 38 -12.93 -13.58 -1.08
C LEU A 38 -11.71 -13.89 -1.96
N ILE A 39 -10.68 -14.55 -1.39
CA ILE A 39 -9.42 -14.83 -2.08
C ILE A 39 -9.62 -15.77 -3.26
N MET A 40 -10.36 -16.87 -3.09
CA MET A 40 -10.55 -17.88 -4.12
C MET A 40 -11.42 -17.37 -5.28
N ASN A 41 -12.31 -16.40 -5.03
CA ASN A 41 -13.11 -15.79 -6.09
C ASN A 41 -12.43 -14.58 -6.76
N MET A 42 -11.29 -14.09 -6.26
CA MET A 42 -10.58 -12.95 -6.86
C MET A 42 -10.25 -13.10 -8.35
N PRO A 43 -9.89 -14.29 -8.89
CA PRO A 43 -9.72 -14.47 -10.33
C PRO A 43 -10.89 -13.96 -11.18
N LEU A 44 -12.13 -14.04 -10.68
CA LEU A 44 -13.34 -13.61 -11.37
C LEU A 44 -13.45 -12.08 -11.52
N PHE A 45 -12.78 -11.33 -10.64
CA PHE A 45 -12.81 -9.87 -10.61
C PHE A 45 -11.59 -9.22 -11.29
N ILE A 46 -10.64 -10.02 -11.79
CA ILE A 46 -9.50 -9.52 -12.54
C ILE A 46 -9.96 -9.22 -13.97
N PRO A 47 -9.75 -7.99 -14.49
CA PRO A 47 -10.29 -7.58 -15.78
C PRO A 47 -9.59 -8.22 -16.99
N ASP A 48 -8.41 -8.82 -16.79
CA ASP A 48 -7.68 -9.55 -17.82
C ASP A 48 -7.82 -11.06 -17.59
N VAL A 49 -8.43 -11.76 -18.56
CA VAL A 49 -8.76 -13.18 -18.47
C VAL A 49 -7.52 -14.07 -18.27
N GLU A 50 -6.40 -13.73 -18.92
CA GLU A 50 -5.18 -14.53 -18.83
C GLU A 50 -4.47 -14.31 -17.49
N ILE A 51 -4.48 -13.09 -16.97
CA ILE A 51 -4.01 -12.82 -15.60
C ILE A 51 -4.91 -13.52 -14.58
N GLY A 52 -6.22 -13.49 -14.76
CA GLY A 52 -7.19 -14.19 -13.90
C GLY A 52 -6.94 -15.69 -13.86
N LYS A 53 -6.78 -16.35 -15.02
CA LYS A 53 -6.42 -17.78 -15.12
C LYS A 53 -5.10 -18.11 -14.42
N LYS A 54 -4.05 -17.30 -14.66
CA LYS A 54 -2.75 -17.47 -13.99
C LYS A 54 -2.86 -17.30 -12.48
N PHE A 55 -3.69 -16.36 -12.02
CA PHE A 55 -3.94 -16.17 -10.59
C PHE A 55 -4.71 -17.36 -9.99
N SER A 56 -5.72 -17.89 -10.69
CA SER A 56 -6.43 -19.11 -10.27
C SER A 56 -5.47 -20.29 -10.08
N ALA A 57 -4.64 -20.58 -11.10
CA ALA A 57 -3.64 -21.65 -11.02
C ALA A 57 -2.62 -21.43 -9.89
N LEU A 58 -2.31 -20.17 -9.57
CA LEU A 58 -1.46 -19.83 -8.44
C LEU A 58 -2.13 -20.17 -7.09
N LEU A 59 -3.42 -19.88 -6.95
CA LEU A 59 -4.20 -20.20 -5.75
C LEU A 59 -4.35 -21.72 -5.56
N ASP A 60 -4.51 -22.47 -6.65
CA ASP A 60 -4.53 -23.95 -6.61
C ASP A 60 -3.19 -24.51 -6.11
N LYS A 61 -2.08 -23.93 -6.57
CA LYS A 61 -0.73 -24.34 -6.18
C LYS A 61 -0.36 -23.92 -4.75
N TYR A 62 -0.85 -22.77 -4.30
CA TYR A 62 -0.54 -22.19 -2.99
C TYR A 62 -1.83 -21.78 -2.27
N PRO A 63 -2.64 -22.75 -1.81
CA PRO A 63 -3.94 -22.46 -1.21
C PRO A 63 -3.81 -21.63 0.06
N VAL A 64 -4.75 -20.71 0.27
CA VAL A 64 -4.77 -19.81 1.44
C VAL A 64 -5.20 -20.50 2.73
N THR A 65 -5.95 -21.62 2.63
CA THR A 65 -6.59 -22.31 3.77
C THR A 65 -5.69 -22.52 4.99
N PRO A 66 -4.43 -23.00 4.86
CA PRO A 66 -3.56 -23.22 6.02
C PRO A 66 -3.14 -21.94 6.74
N TYR A 67 -3.30 -20.78 6.10
CA TYR A 67 -2.82 -19.49 6.55
C TYR A 67 -3.92 -18.61 7.16
N LEU A 68 -5.18 -19.09 7.16
CA LEU A 68 -6.32 -18.38 7.77
C LEU A 68 -6.47 -18.68 9.27
N GLY A 69 -5.45 -19.27 9.91
CA GLY A 69 -5.46 -19.52 11.36
C GLY A 69 -5.35 -18.24 12.19
N ASN A 70 -4.63 -17.23 11.70
CA ASN A 70 -4.43 -15.94 12.35
C ASN A 70 -3.91 -14.89 11.35
N ASN A 71 -3.90 -13.63 11.78
CA ASN A 71 -3.44 -12.50 10.97
C ASN A 71 -1.99 -12.57 10.49
N LYS A 72 -1.06 -13.05 11.33
CA LYS A 72 0.37 -13.13 10.97
C LYS A 72 0.59 -14.13 9.84
N ASP A 73 -0.10 -15.26 9.85
CA ASP A 73 0.04 -16.28 8.80
C ASP A 73 -0.63 -15.84 7.51
N PHE A 74 -1.79 -15.18 7.59
CA PHE A 74 -2.43 -14.65 6.39
C PHE A 74 -1.61 -13.52 5.74
N GLN A 75 -1.00 -12.63 6.54
CA GLN A 75 -0.05 -11.62 6.05
C GLN A 75 1.18 -12.25 5.39
N LYS A 76 1.74 -13.34 5.95
CA LYS A 76 2.86 -14.08 5.33
C LYS A 76 2.46 -14.61 3.96
N TRP A 77 1.30 -15.26 3.87
CA TRP A 77 0.79 -15.81 2.61
C TRP A 77 0.56 -14.70 1.58
N MET A 78 -0.11 -13.61 1.97
CA MET A 78 -0.38 -12.47 1.09
C MET A 78 0.92 -11.87 0.51
N HIS A 79 1.91 -11.66 1.37
CA HIS A 79 3.21 -11.19 0.95
C HIS A 79 3.93 -12.16 0.02
N PHE A 80 3.90 -13.47 0.32
CA PHE A 80 4.49 -14.51 -0.53
C PHE A 80 3.89 -14.51 -1.93
N ILE A 81 2.55 -14.49 -2.04
CA ILE A 81 1.84 -14.47 -3.32
C ILE A 81 2.20 -13.22 -4.13
N HIS A 82 2.21 -12.04 -3.51
CA HIS A 82 2.58 -10.80 -4.19
C HIS A 82 4.03 -10.84 -4.70
N ASN A 83 4.97 -11.33 -3.88
CA ASN A 83 6.37 -11.48 -4.30
C ASN A 83 6.57 -12.55 -5.38
N TYR A 84 5.80 -13.63 -5.36
CA TYR A 84 5.84 -14.66 -6.40
C TYR A 84 5.44 -14.06 -7.75
N ILE A 85 4.38 -13.24 -7.77
CA ILE A 85 3.93 -12.53 -8.97
C ILE A 85 4.99 -11.54 -9.42
N ASN A 86 5.54 -10.72 -8.51
CA ASN A 86 6.61 -9.78 -8.83
C ASN A 86 7.79 -10.47 -9.52
N LYS A 87 8.27 -11.59 -8.96
CA LYS A 87 9.34 -12.39 -9.55
C LYS A 87 9.01 -12.83 -10.98
N ASN A 88 7.80 -13.31 -11.23
CA ASN A 88 7.39 -13.81 -12.56
C ASN A 88 7.25 -12.72 -13.61
N ILE A 89 7.01 -11.47 -13.20
CA ILE A 89 6.92 -10.32 -14.10
C ILE A 89 8.21 -9.48 -14.11
N GLY A 90 9.31 -10.02 -13.58
CA GLY A 90 10.62 -9.36 -13.58
C GLY A 90 10.76 -8.19 -12.59
N LYS A 91 9.84 -8.04 -11.63
CA LYS A 91 9.93 -7.04 -10.56
C LYS A 91 10.74 -7.58 -9.37
N PRO A 92 11.45 -6.70 -8.64
CA PRO A 92 12.21 -7.11 -7.47
C PRO A 92 11.28 -7.67 -6.39
N GLN A 93 11.78 -8.67 -5.68
CA GLN A 93 11.14 -9.14 -4.46
C GLN A 93 11.63 -8.27 -3.29
N ILE A 94 10.71 -7.84 -2.45
CA ILE A 94 11.02 -7.03 -1.26
C ILE A 94 10.80 -7.84 0.01
N SER A 95 11.47 -7.46 1.10
CA SER A 95 11.29 -8.13 2.38
C SER A 95 9.90 -7.84 2.99
N ARG A 96 9.40 -8.69 3.90
CA ARG A 96 8.16 -8.41 4.65
C ARG A 96 8.20 -7.07 5.40
N ARG A 97 9.36 -6.75 5.99
CA ARG A 97 9.58 -5.49 6.71
C ARG A 97 9.44 -4.30 5.78
N GLU A 98 10.12 -4.36 4.63
CA GLU A 98 10.06 -3.32 3.61
C GLU A 98 8.64 -3.15 3.04
N ALA A 99 7.96 -4.25 2.72
CA ALA A 99 6.57 -4.22 2.27
C ALA A 99 5.63 -3.55 3.29
N TYR A 100 5.83 -3.82 4.59
CA TYR A 100 5.05 -3.19 5.65
C TYR A 100 5.33 -1.69 5.80
N GLU A 101 6.59 -1.26 5.68
CA GLU A 101 6.92 0.17 5.70
C GLU A 101 6.32 0.91 4.49
N LEU A 102 6.41 0.34 3.29
CA LEU A 102 5.76 0.89 2.09
C LEU A 102 4.24 0.96 2.23
N TYR A 103 3.63 -0.05 2.85
CA TYR A 103 2.21 -0.04 3.17
C TYR A 103 1.86 1.09 4.15
N LYS A 104 2.59 1.23 5.26
CA LYS A 104 2.39 2.29 6.24
C LYS A 104 2.57 3.68 5.64
N GLU A 105 3.54 3.87 4.75
CA GLU A 105 3.77 5.14 4.06
C GLU A 105 2.54 5.60 3.27
N LYS A 106 1.79 4.67 2.67
CA LYS A 106 0.54 4.99 1.97
C LYS A 106 -0.55 5.55 2.90
N TYR A 107 -0.54 5.18 4.18
CA TYR A 107 -1.45 5.69 5.21
C TYR A 107 -0.87 6.85 6.01
N ALA A 108 0.43 7.12 5.89
CA ALA A 108 1.06 8.27 6.53
C ALA A 108 0.33 9.53 6.06
N ASN A 109 -0.12 10.34 7.02
CA ASN A 109 -1.01 11.45 6.75
C ASN A 109 -0.32 12.51 5.87
N LYS A 110 -0.57 12.40 4.55
CA LYS A 110 -0.09 13.37 3.55
C LYS A 110 -0.64 14.77 3.79
N THR A 111 -1.79 14.89 4.45
CA THR A 111 -2.36 16.17 4.86
C THR A 111 -1.54 16.79 5.98
N THR A 112 -1.11 16.03 7.00
CA THR A 112 -0.21 16.57 8.04
C THR A 112 1.11 17.04 7.45
N LEU A 113 1.69 16.27 6.52
CA LEU A 113 2.91 16.66 5.82
C LEU A 113 2.70 17.90 4.95
N LYS A 114 1.62 17.96 4.17
CA LYS A 114 1.28 19.11 3.34
C LYS A 114 1.00 20.36 4.19
N THR A 115 0.24 20.23 5.28
CA THR A 115 -0.03 21.29 6.26
C THR A 115 1.26 21.77 6.92
N TYR A 116 2.13 20.86 7.36
CA TYR A 116 3.45 21.20 7.89
C TYR A 116 4.28 21.99 6.88
N MET A 117 4.36 21.53 5.62
CA MET A 117 5.09 22.24 4.56
C MET A 117 4.50 23.62 4.26
N ILE A 118 3.17 23.77 4.33
CA ILE A 118 2.49 25.07 4.18
C ILE A 118 2.87 26.01 5.33
N HIS A 119 2.81 25.55 6.59
CA HIS A 119 3.20 26.35 7.75
C HIS A 119 4.68 26.76 7.69
N LEU A 120 5.57 25.85 7.30
CA LEU A 120 7.00 26.13 7.17
C LEU A 120 7.26 27.22 6.13
N LYS A 121 6.64 27.13 4.93
CA LYS A 121 6.74 28.18 3.90
C LYS A 121 6.26 29.54 4.42
N LYS A 122 5.18 29.57 5.20
CA LYS A 122 4.65 30.80 5.80
C LYS A 122 5.67 31.46 6.75
N HIS A 123 6.37 30.67 7.56
CA HIS A 123 7.45 31.20 8.41
C HIS A 123 8.63 31.77 7.61
N TYR A 124 9.07 31.11 6.53
CA TYR A 124 10.11 31.65 5.65
C TYR A 124 9.71 32.98 5.00
N VAL A 125 8.45 33.12 4.59
CA VAL A 125 7.92 34.38 4.04
C VAL A 125 7.98 35.50 5.09
N TYR A 126 7.62 35.23 6.35
CA TYR A 126 7.74 36.22 7.42
C TYR A 126 9.19 36.62 7.72
N LEU A 127 10.10 35.64 7.79
CA LEU A 127 11.52 35.92 7.98
C LEU A 127 12.09 36.78 6.86
N PHE A 128 11.66 36.55 5.61
CA PHE A 128 12.05 37.37 4.47
C PHE A 128 11.60 38.83 4.63
N TYR A 129 10.34 39.08 4.98
CA TYR A 129 9.84 40.45 5.18
C TYR A 129 10.50 41.17 6.36
N ILE A 130 10.78 40.45 7.47
CA ILE A 130 11.52 41.00 8.62
C ILE A 130 12.93 41.41 8.18
N PHE A 131 13.63 40.55 7.44
CA PHE A 131 14.97 40.84 6.94
C PHE A 131 14.99 42.04 6.00
N VAL A 132 14.05 42.11 5.04
CA VAL A 132 13.91 43.27 4.15
C VAL A 132 13.67 44.55 4.96
N GLY A 133 12.78 44.53 5.95
CA GLY A 133 12.50 45.68 6.81
C GLY A 133 13.72 46.17 7.60
N ILE A 134 14.52 45.26 8.14
CA ILE A 134 15.77 45.60 8.84
C ILE A 134 16.77 46.25 7.87
N LEU A 135 16.91 45.72 6.66
CA LEU A 135 17.78 46.28 5.64
C LEU A 135 17.34 47.69 5.23
N THR A 136 16.06 47.95 5.04
CA THR A 136 15.57 49.30 4.70
C THR A 136 15.87 50.31 5.82
N ILE A 137 15.67 49.93 7.08
CA ILE A 137 15.98 50.80 8.22
C ILE A 137 17.48 51.12 8.28
N TYR A 138 18.33 50.11 8.05
CA TYR A 138 19.78 50.30 8.00
C TYR A 138 20.18 51.28 6.90
N MET A 139 19.63 51.11 5.70
CA MET A 139 19.91 51.99 4.55
C MET A 139 19.43 53.44 4.74
N ILE A 140 18.38 53.68 5.53
CA ILE A 140 17.88 55.04 5.82
C ILE A 140 18.72 55.74 6.90
N LYS A 141 19.34 54.98 7.80
CA LYS A 141 20.20 55.52 8.86
C LYS A 141 21.64 55.80 8.42
N LEU A 142 22.03 55.30 7.24
CA LEU A 142 23.31 55.56 6.60
C LEU A 142 23.25 56.87 5.80
#